data_AF-A0A958YIV5-F1
#
_entry.id   AF-A0A958YIV5-F1
#
_cell.length_a   1.000
_cell.length_b   1.000
_cell.length_c   1.000
_cell.angle_alpha   90.00
_cell.angle_beta   90.00
_cell.angle_gamma   90.00
#
_symmetry.space_group_name_H-M   'P 1'
#
loop_
_entity.id
_entity.type
_entity.pdbx_description
1 polymer ?
#
loop_
_entity_poly.entity_id
_entity_poly.type
_entity_poly.pdbx_seq_one_letter_code
_entity_poly.pdbx_strand_id
1 'polypeptide(L)'
;MIKHFLNLEWKQFIRASYFQKGLAIKILLIFAALYFGGIAIFAGIGLFFILKKALPNVDPIVSVNNFVIYWFLFQMVIRYFIQQLPVMNV
;
A
#
# COMPACT_ATOMS: atom_id res chain seq x y z
N MET A 1 -15.04 -16.97 37.84
CA MET A 1 -14.82 -15.51 37.69
C MET A 1 -14.10 -15.16 36.38
N ILE A 2 -12.92 -15.70 36.09
CA ILE A 2 -12.14 -15.38 34.86
C ILE A 2 -12.90 -15.71 33.56
N LYS A 3 -13.58 -16.87 33.48
CA LYS A 3 -14.42 -17.22 32.32
C LYS A 3 -15.60 -16.26 32.11
N HIS A 4 -16.14 -15.72 33.20
CA HIS A 4 -17.25 -14.76 33.14
C HIS A 4 -16.72 -13.39 32.69
N PHE A 5 -15.58 -12.96 33.22
CA PHE A 5 -14.89 -11.75 32.80
C PHE A 5 -14.53 -11.77 31.31
N LEU A 6 -13.91 -12.85 30.82
CA LEU A 6 -13.60 -13.00 29.39
C LEU A 6 -14.86 -12.97 28.49
N ASN A 7 -15.96 -13.55 28.95
CA ASN A 7 -17.24 -13.50 28.23
C ASN A 7 -17.83 -12.08 28.20
N LEU A 8 -17.70 -11.34 29.29
CA LEU A 8 -18.14 -9.94 29.37
C LEU A 8 -17.28 -9.01 28.50
N GLU A 9 -15.96 -9.16 28.53
CA GLU A 9 -15.02 -8.41 27.66
C GLU A 9 -15.32 -8.66 26.18
N TRP A 10 -15.58 -9.92 25.79
CA TRP A 10 -15.96 -10.25 24.42
C TRP A 10 -17.28 -9.59 24.00
N LYS A 11 -18.29 -9.60 24.88
CA LYS A 11 -19.59 -8.93 24.66
C LYS A 11 -19.47 -7.41 24.68
N GLN A 12 -18.52 -6.85 25.41
CA GLN A 12 -18.22 -5.41 25.45
C GLN A 12 -17.50 -4.97 24.19
N PHE A 13 -16.53 -5.76 23.71
CA PHE A 13 -15.79 -5.53 22.48
C PHE A 13 -16.71 -5.52 21.24
N ILE A 14 -17.64 -6.48 21.14
CA ILE A 14 -18.62 -6.55 20.05
C ILE A 14 -19.61 -5.37 20.08
N ARG A 15 -20.02 -4.92 21.29
CA ARG A 15 -20.94 -3.77 21.46
C ARG A 15 -20.25 -2.41 21.40
N ALA A 16 -18.91 -2.37 21.39
CA ALA A 16 -18.19 -1.12 21.31
C ALA A 16 -18.49 -0.45 19.96
N SER A 17 -19.02 0.78 20.02
CA SER A 17 -19.37 1.58 18.83
C SER A 17 -18.18 1.74 17.86
N TYR A 18 -16.94 1.72 18.39
CA TYR A 18 -15.70 1.74 17.62
C TYR A 18 -15.49 0.52 16.72
N PHE A 19 -15.91 -0.68 17.15
CA PHE A 19 -15.76 -1.90 16.37
C PHE A 19 -16.79 -1.96 15.24
N GLN A 20 -18.05 -1.58 15.51
CA GLN A 20 -19.11 -1.57 14.50
C GLN A 20 -18.97 -0.45 13.46
N LYS A 21 -18.63 0.78 13.87
CA LYS A 21 -18.55 1.93 12.94
C LYS A 21 -17.41 1.82 11.93
N GLY A 22 -16.36 1.06 12.24
CA GLY A 22 -15.16 0.96 11.39
C GLY A 22 -14.99 -0.36 10.64
N LEU A 23 -15.80 -1.41 10.91
CA LEU A 23 -15.55 -2.74 10.35
C LEU A 23 -15.69 -2.77 8.82
N ALA A 24 -16.77 -2.20 8.28
CA ALA A 24 -16.99 -2.12 6.84
C ALA A 24 -15.88 -1.33 6.13
N ILE A 25 -15.44 -0.22 6.72
CA ILE A 25 -14.34 0.61 6.19
C ILE A 25 -13.02 -0.16 6.23
N LYS A 26 -12.73 -0.87 7.33
CA LYS A 26 -11.52 -1.72 7.45
C LYS A 26 -11.50 -2.83 6.42
N ILE A 27 -12.64 -3.50 6.22
CA ILE A 27 -12.78 -4.55 5.19
C ILE A 27 -12.54 -3.95 3.80
N LEU A 28 -13.16 -2.80 3.49
CA LEU A 28 -12.98 -2.09 2.23
C LEU A 28 -11.51 -1.68 2.01
N LEU A 29 -10.81 -1.20 3.05
CA LEU A 29 -9.39 -0.87 2.99
C LEU A 29 -8.52 -2.10 2.68
N ILE A 30 -8.82 -3.25 3.27
CA ILE A 30 -8.10 -4.51 2.97
C ILE A 30 -8.33 -4.93 1.52
N PHE A 31 -9.58 -4.87 1.03
CA PHE A 31 -9.87 -5.16 -0.37
C PHE A 31 -9.19 -4.18 -1.32
N ALA A 32 -9.17 -2.89 -1.00
CA ALA A 32 -8.46 -1.89 -1.79
C ALA A 32 -6.95 -2.19 -1.81
N ALA A 33 -6.35 -2.50 -0.66
CA ALA A 33 -4.92 -2.86 -0.57
C ALA A 33 -4.60 -4.12 -1.39
N LEU A 34 -5.45 -5.15 -1.33
CA LEU A 34 -5.29 -6.37 -2.14
C LEU A 34 -5.46 -6.10 -3.63
N TYR A 35 -6.42 -5.26 -4.02
CA TYR A 35 -6.67 -4.90 -5.40
C TYR A 35 -5.49 -4.13 -6.00
N PHE A 36 -5.07 -3.03 -5.35
CA PHE A 36 -3.95 -2.22 -5.83
C PHE A 36 -2.61 -2.96 -5.72
N GLY A 37 -2.41 -3.74 -4.66
CA GLY A 37 -1.23 -4.59 -4.50
C GLY A 37 -1.15 -5.68 -5.58
N GLY A 38 -2.27 -6.34 -5.86
CA GLY A 38 -2.37 -7.33 -6.93
C GLY A 38 -2.04 -6.72 -8.30
N ILE A 39 -2.64 -5.57 -8.63
CA ILE A 39 -2.33 -4.84 -9.87
C ILE A 39 -0.85 -4.48 -9.95
N ALA A 40 -0.24 -4.01 -8.86
CA ALA A 40 1.18 -3.66 -8.86
C ALA A 40 2.08 -4.89 -9.14
N ILE A 41 1.74 -6.06 -8.60
CA ILE A 41 2.46 -7.31 -8.87
C ILE A 41 2.32 -7.71 -10.34
N PHE A 42 1.09 -7.72 -10.87
CA PHE A 42 0.85 -8.06 -12.27
C PHE A 42 1.51 -7.05 -13.23
N ALA A 43 1.49 -5.76 -12.89
CA ALA A 43 2.17 -4.73 -13.66
C ALA A 43 3.69 -4.94 -13.66
N GLY A 44 4.29 -5.31 -12.52
CA GLY A 44 5.72 -5.64 -12.44
C GLY A 44 6.11 -6.84 -13.31
N ILE A 45 5.30 -7.90 -13.29
CA ILE A 45 5.49 -9.07 -14.16
C ILE A 45 5.31 -8.68 -15.63
N GLY A 46 4.27 -7.92 -15.95
CA GLY A 46 3.99 -7.43 -17.30
C GLY A 46 5.12 -6.56 -17.86
N LEU A 47 5.69 -5.69 -17.03
CA LEU A 47 6.84 -4.85 -17.39
C LEU A 47 8.04 -5.70 -17.84
N PHE A 48 8.33 -6.80 -17.14
CA PHE A 48 9.41 -7.71 -17.53
C PHE A 48 9.21 -8.31 -18.92
N PHE A 49 7.99 -8.78 -19.23
CA PHE A 49 7.66 -9.33 -20.55
C PHE A 49 7.70 -8.27 -21.66
N ILE A 50 7.20 -7.07 -21.38
CA ILE A 50 7.22 -5.94 -22.32
C ILE A 50 8.67 -5.55 -22.63
N LEU A 51 9.52 -5.39 -21.61
CA LEU A 51 10.92 -5.04 -21.77
C LEU A 51 11.70 -6.11 -22.54
N LYS A 52 11.46 -7.39 -22.24
CA LYS A 52 12.06 -8.50 -22.98
C LYS A 52 11.69 -8.49 -24.47
N LYS A 53 10.47 -8.07 -24.81
CA LYS A 53 10.01 -7.97 -26.21
C LYS A 53 10.50 -6.71 -26.91
N ALA A 54 10.58 -5.59 -26.21
CA ALA A 54 11.00 -4.29 -26.77
C ALA A 54 12.52 -4.18 -26.94
N LEU A 55 13.30 -4.78 -26.04
CA LEU A 55 14.76 -4.76 -26.03
C LEU A 55 15.31 -6.19 -25.95
N PRO A 56 15.34 -6.94 -27.06
CA PRO A 56 15.76 -8.35 -27.06
C PRO A 56 17.25 -8.57 -26.76
N ASN A 57 18.09 -7.53 -26.89
CA ASN A 57 19.55 -7.62 -26.75
C ASN A 57 20.07 -7.18 -25.37
N VAL A 58 19.21 -6.74 -24.46
CA VAL A 58 19.61 -6.21 -23.15
C VAL A 58 18.81 -6.92 -22.07
N ASP A 59 19.49 -7.33 -20.99
CA ASP A 59 18.82 -7.93 -19.85
C ASP A 59 17.79 -6.95 -19.26
N PRO A 60 16.49 -7.34 -19.19
CA PRO A 60 15.43 -6.47 -18.67
C PRO A 60 15.73 -5.94 -17.26
N ILE A 61 16.40 -6.75 -16.43
CA ILE A 61 16.79 -6.39 -15.06
C ILE A 61 17.79 -5.23 -15.06
N VAL A 62 18.78 -5.26 -15.95
CA VAL A 62 19.80 -4.20 -16.06
C VAL A 62 19.16 -2.89 -16.54
N SER A 63 18.25 -2.99 -17.51
CA SER A 63 17.48 -1.83 -17.99
C SER A 63 16.68 -1.19 -16.86
N VAL A 64 15.94 -1.98 -16.07
CA VAL A 64 15.18 -1.48 -14.92
C VAL A 64 16.09 -0.83 -13.89
N ASN A 65 17.23 -1.45 -13.56
CA ASN A 65 18.18 -0.92 -12.58
C ASN A 65 18.66 0.49 -12.93
N ASN A 66 18.97 0.74 -14.22
CA ASN A 66 19.35 2.08 -14.68
C ASN A 66 18.21 3.11 -14.55
N PHE A 67 16.95 2.67 -14.59
CA PHE A 67 15.79 3.53 -14.38
C PHE A 67 15.45 3.78 -12.90
N VAL A 68 15.95 2.97 -11.96
CA VAL A 68 15.64 3.11 -10.52
C VAL A 68 16.04 4.49 -9.98
N ILE A 69 17.17 5.04 -10.42
CA ILE A 69 17.62 6.36 -9.96
C ILE A 69 16.65 7.48 -10.41
N TYR A 70 16.17 7.41 -11.65
CA TYR A 70 15.20 8.38 -12.17
C TYR A 70 13.86 8.24 -11.46
N TRP A 71 13.42 7.00 -11.21
CA TRP A 71 12.23 6.75 -10.39
C TRP A 71 12.37 7.34 -8.99
N PHE A 72 13.52 7.18 -8.35
CA PHE A 72 13.81 7.72 -7.02
C PHE A 72 13.78 9.26 -6.99
N LEU A 73 14.39 9.91 -7.97
CA LEU A 73 14.36 11.37 -8.07
C LEU A 73 12.95 11.89 -8.35
N PHE A 74 12.24 11.25 -9.27
CA PHE A 74 10.87 11.62 -9.62
C PHE A 74 9.92 11.50 -8.42
N GLN A 75 10.01 10.42 -7.64
CA GLN A 75 9.19 10.30 -6.43
C GLN A 75 9.50 11.40 -5.40
N MET A 76 10.76 11.87 -5.31
CA MET A 76 11.11 12.93 -4.37
C MET A 76 10.52 14.27 -4.80
N VAL A 77 10.59 14.58 -6.10
CA VAL A 77 9.96 15.78 -6.67
C VAL A 77 8.45 15.75 -6.41
N ILE A 78 7.78 14.64 -6.72
CA ILE A 78 6.34 14.50 -6.46
C ILE A 78 6.01 14.66 -4.97
N ARG A 79 6.76 13.98 -4.10
CA ARG A 79 6.53 14.06 -2.65
C ARG A 79 6.69 15.48 -2.14
N TYR A 80 7.68 16.22 -2.61
CA TYR A 80 7.84 17.62 -2.24
C TYR A 80 6.60 18.47 -2.53
N PHE A 81 5.92 18.26 -3.66
CA PHE A 81 4.69 19.00 -3.99
C PHE A 81 3.43 18.50 -3.29
N ILE A 82 3.33 17.18 -3.04
CA ILE A 82 2.12 16.58 -2.43
C ILE A 82 2.15 16.67 -0.89
N GLN A 83 3.33 16.62 -0.28
CA GLN A 83 3.46 16.63 1.17
C GLN A 83 3.21 18.03 1.71
N GLN A 84 2.37 18.12 2.74
CA GLN A 84 2.12 19.37 3.44
C GLN A 84 3.39 19.81 4.18
N LEU A 85 3.82 21.06 4.01
CA LEU A 85 4.91 21.62 4.79
C LEU A 85 4.43 21.81 6.23
N PRO A 86 5.19 21.37 7.25
CA PRO A 86 4.88 21.72 8.62
C PRO A 86 5.03 23.23 8.75
N VAL A 87 3.91 23.94 8.90
CA VAL A 87 3.96 25.35 9.27
C VAL A 87 4.49 25.41 10.70
N MET A 88 5.66 26.04 10.88
CA MET A 88 6.09 26.42 12.22
C MET A 88 5.10 27.49 12.69
N ASN A 89 4.24 27.12 13.63
CA ASN A 89 3.47 28.10 14.39
C ASN A 89 4.48 28.92 15.20
N VAL A 90 4.68 30.18 14.79
CA VAL A 90 5.32 31.22 15.59
C VAL A 90 4.23 32.09 16.19
#